data_AF-A0A356X619-F1
#
_entry.id   AF-A0A356X619-F1
#
_cell.length_a   1.000
_cell.length_b   1.000
_cell.length_c   1.000
_cell.angle_alpha   90.00
_cell.angle_beta   90.00
_cell.angle_gamma   90.00
#
_symmetry.space_group_name_H-M   'P 1'
#
loop_
_entity.id
_entity.type
_entity.pdbx_description
1 polymer ?
#
loop_
_entity_poly.entity_id
_entity_poly.type
_entity_poly.pdbx_seq_one_letter_code
_entity_poly.pdbx_strand_id
1 'polypeptide(L)' 'MKRYVFEADKLDVESTFGVKSDSQILYEPNYNVIPGATMPIIISTEEGRGIVQSVWGLKFEGEDDGGTRIRHEDAS' A
#
# COMPACT_ATOMS: atom_id res chain seq x y z
N MET A 1 8.58 14.12 -0.81
CA MET A 1 7.54 13.06 -0.87
C MET A 1 8.08 11.91 -1.70
N LYS A 2 8.03 10.67 -1.21
CA LYS A 2 8.47 9.49 -1.99
C LYS A 2 7.29 8.96 -2.80
N ARG A 3 7.53 8.65 -4.07
CA ARG A 3 6.55 8.04 -4.99
C ARG A 3 7.21 6.83 -5.65
N TYR A 4 6.41 5.84 -5.99
CA TYR A 4 6.86 4.66 -6.70
C TYR A 4 5.97 4.38 -7.92
N VAL A 5 6.48 3.53 -8.80
CA VAL A 5 5.76 2.98 -9.96
C VAL A 5 5.64 1.48 -9.75
N PHE A 6 4.45 0.95 -9.99
CA PHE A 6 4.19 -0.47 -10.11
C PHE A 6 3.63 -0.74 -11.50
N GLU A 7 4.40 -1.41 -12.35
CA GLU A 7 4.02 -1.72 -13.73
C GLU A 7 4.36 -3.16 -14.13
N ALA A 8 4.83 -3.96 -13.17
CA ALA A 8 5.21 -5.35 -13.41
C ALA A 8 3.97 -6.19 -13.71
N ASP A 9 4.07 -7.05 -14.72
CA ASP A 9 2.99 -7.95 -15.06
C ASP A 9 2.89 -9.13 -14.08
N LYS A 10 1.82 -9.92 -14.23
CA LYS A 10 1.56 -11.08 -13.38
C LYS A 10 2.69 -12.10 -13.40
N LEU A 11 3.23 -12.44 -14.57
CA LEU A 11 4.23 -13.49 -14.71
C LEU A 11 5.55 -13.08 -14.06
N ASP A 12 5.94 -11.82 -14.20
CA ASP A 12 7.13 -11.27 -13.57
C ASP A 12 7.03 -11.31 -12.04
N VAL A 13 5.88 -10.89 -11.48
CA VAL A 13 5.67 -10.91 -10.03
C VAL A 13 5.64 -12.34 -9.50
N GLU A 14 4.88 -13.24 -10.12
CA GLU A 14 4.75 -14.63 -9.69
C GLU A 14 6.09 -15.38 -9.75
N SER A 15 6.84 -15.22 -10.84
CA SER A 15 8.13 -15.89 -11.03
C SER A 15 9.23 -15.34 -10.12
N THR A 16 9.28 -14.02 -9.92
CA THR A 16 10.30 -13.36 -9.09
C THR A 16 10.12 -13.69 -7.61
N PHE A 17 8.87 -13.67 -7.13
CA PHE A 17 8.59 -13.81 -5.70
C PHE A 17 8.18 -15.23 -5.30
N GLY A 18 7.91 -16.10 -6.26
CA GLY A 18 7.46 -17.47 -6.01
C GLY A 18 6.05 -17.52 -5.43
N VAL A 19 5.17 -16.61 -5.87
CA VAL A 19 3.78 -16.51 -5.44
C VAL A 19 2.84 -16.88 -6.58
N LYS A 20 1.59 -17.20 -6.27
CA LYS A 20 0.53 -17.40 -7.27
C LYS A 20 -0.76 -16.75 -6.82
N SER A 21 -1.48 -16.14 -7.75
CA SER A 21 -2.84 -15.65 -7.50
C SER A 21 -3.66 -15.57 -8.77
N ASP A 22 -4.91 -15.99 -8.69
CA ASP A 22 -5.87 -15.86 -9.81
C ASP A 22 -6.42 -14.44 -9.93
N SER A 23 -6.18 -13.58 -8.93
CA SER A 23 -6.73 -12.24 -8.86
C SER A 23 -5.93 -11.25 -9.71
N GLN A 24 -6.51 -10.80 -10.82
CA GLN A 24 -5.87 -9.86 -11.76
C GLN A 24 -5.67 -8.46 -11.16
N ILE A 25 -6.51 -8.05 -10.20
CA ILE A 25 -6.44 -6.73 -9.56
C ILE A 25 -5.13 -6.51 -8.78
N LEU A 26 -4.42 -7.58 -8.42
CA LEU A 26 -3.12 -7.51 -7.76
C LEU A 26 -2.01 -7.01 -8.69
N TYR A 27 -2.25 -7.05 -10.00
CA TYR A 27 -1.27 -6.74 -11.03
C TYR A 27 -1.69 -5.52 -11.87
N GLU A 28 -2.72 -4.80 -11.43
CA GLU A 28 -3.10 -3.54 -12.09
C GLU A 28 -1.98 -2.51 -11.91
N PRO A 29 -1.49 -1.89 -13.01
CA PRO A 29 -0.40 -0.96 -12.94
C PRO A 29 -0.82 0.33 -12.22
N ASN A 30 0.08 0.87 -11.42
CA ASN A 30 -0.05 2.15 -10.76
C ASN A 30 1.24 2.97 -10.93
N TYR A 31 1.18 3.99 -11.77
CA TYR A 31 2.32 4.87 -12.09
C TYR A 31 2.52 6.02 -11.10
N ASN A 32 1.67 6.13 -10.08
CA ASN A 32 1.71 7.21 -9.10
C ASN A 32 1.35 6.69 -7.70
N VAL A 33 2.10 5.68 -7.25
CA VAL A 33 1.95 5.12 -5.91
C VAL A 33 2.39 6.17 -4.89
N ILE A 34 1.46 6.53 -4.00
CA ILE A 34 1.63 7.51 -2.92
C ILE A 34 1.18 6.91 -1.59
N PRO A 35 1.56 7.48 -0.42
CA PRO A 35 0.96 7.08 0.85
C PRO A 35 -0.56 7.13 0.77
N GLY A 36 -1.22 6.08 1.27
CA GLY A 36 -2.66 5.84 1.15
C GLY A 36 -3.08 5.01 -0.07
N ALA A 37 -2.19 4.78 -1.05
CA ALA A 37 -2.49 3.92 -2.19
C ALA A 37 -2.50 2.43 -1.80
N THR A 38 -3.42 1.66 -2.38
CA THR A 38 -3.45 0.20 -2.27
C THR A 38 -2.43 -0.42 -3.21
N MET A 39 -1.64 -1.36 -2.70
CA MET A 39 -0.56 -2.04 -3.42
C MET A 39 -0.56 -3.54 -3.13
N PRO A 40 -0.11 -4.37 -4.08
CA PRO A 40 0.22 -5.75 -3.78
C PRO A 40 1.44 -5.81 -2.85
N ILE A 41 1.38 -6.66 -1.83
CA ILE A 41 2.50 -6.96 -0.93
C ILE A 41 2.70 -8.47 -0.86
N ILE A 42 3.95 -8.88 -0.70
CA ILE A 42 4.32 -10.27 -0.48
C ILE A 42 4.45 -10.48 1.03
N ILE A 43 3.73 -11.47 1.55
CA ILE A 43 3.77 -11.85 2.96
C ILE A 43 4.28 -13.28 3.09
N SER A 44 5.00 -13.56 4.18
CA SER A 44 5.35 -14.92 4.56
C SER A 44 4.24 -15.51 5.43
N THR A 45 3.75 -16.68 5.05
CA THR A 45 2.76 -17.48 5.79
C THR A 45 3.41 -18.81 6.21
N GLU A 46 2.72 -19.59 7.05
CA GLU A 46 3.18 -20.94 7.41
C GLU A 46 3.27 -21.88 6.20
N GLU A 47 2.47 -21.61 5.16
CA GLU A 47 2.40 -22.39 3.92
C GLU A 47 3.35 -21.89 2.82
N GLY A 48 4.10 -20.80 3.05
CA GLY A 48 5.05 -20.24 2.10
C GLY A 48 4.92 -18.73 1.92
N ARG A 49 4.92 -18.24 0.68
CA ARG A 49 4.72 -16.82 0.37
C ARG A 49 3.35 -16.61 -0.24
N GLY A 50 2.64 -15.60 0.24
CA GLY A 50 1.37 -15.14 -0.30
C GLY A 50 1.50 -13.74 -0.90
N ILE A 51 0.60 -13.41 -1.81
CA ILE A 51 0.43 -12.06 -2.34
C ILE A 51 -0.96 -11.54 -1.95
N VAL A 52 -1.02 -10.36 -1.34
CA VAL A 52 -2.26 -9.72 -0.87
C VAL A 52 -2.24 -8.23 -1.19
N GLN A 53 -3.39 -7.56 -1.15
CA GLN A 53 -3.45 -6.10 -1.22
C GLN A 53 -3.33 -5.48 0.18
N SER A 54 -2.60 -4.38 0.29
CA SER A 54 -2.55 -3.56 1.50
C SER A 54 -2.36 -2.09 1.17
N VAL A 55 -2.77 -1.21 2.08
CA VAL A 55 -2.62 0.23 1.94
C VAL A 55 -1.22 0.64 2.36
N TRP A 56 -0.55 1.44 1.53
CA TRP A 56 0.75 1.98 1.88
C TRP A 56 0.62 3.08 2.93
N GLY A 57 0.96 2.74 4.16
CA GLY A 57 0.97 3.65 5.30
C GLY A 57 0.60 2.87 6.54
N LEU A 58 1.52 2.80 7.50
CA LEU A 58 1.23 2.19 8.78
C LEU A 58 0.44 3.19 9.60
N LYS A 59 -0.75 2.80 10.06
CA LYS A 59 -1.46 3.53 11.11
C LYS A 59 -1.07 2.87 12.43
N PHE A 60 -0.26 3.54 13.23
CA PHE A 60 0.00 3.10 14.59
C PHE A 60 -1.15 3.57 15.48
N GLU A 61 -1.73 2.68 16.30
CA GLU A 61 -2.71 3.08 17.30
C GLU A 61 -2.06 4.11 18.23
N GLY A 62 -2.51 5.37 18.16
CA GLY A 62 -1.97 6.49 18.94
C GLY A 62 -1.24 7.57 18.13
N GLU A 63 -0.98 7.37 16.84
CA GLU A 63 -0.62 8.47 15.94
C GLU A 63 -1.91 9.20 15.52
N ASP A 64 -2.30 10.18 16.33
CA ASP A 64 -3.23 11.23 15.92
C ASP A 64 -2.52 11.99 14.80
N ASP A 65 -2.97 11.76 13.56
CA ASP A 65 -2.42 12.37 12.35
C ASP A 65 -2.58 13.89 12.52
N GLY A 66 -1.50 14.55 12.95
CA GLY A 66 -1.46 15.95 13.32
C GLY A 66 -1.80 16.83 12.11
N GLY A 67 -3.09 17.11 11.94
CA GLY A 67 -3.66 17.95 10.89
C GLY A 67 -4.59 19.01 11.48
N THR A 68 -3.99 20.07 12.01
CA THR A 68 -4.52 21.42 12.26
C THR A 68 -5.89 21.54 12.97
N ARG A 69 -5.88 21.67 14.31
CA ARG A 69 -6.92 22.40 15.04
C ARG A 69 -6.67 23.90 14.89
N ILE A 70 -7.35 24.58 13.97
CA ILE A 70 -7.53 26.03 14.10
C ILE A 70 -8.58 26.22 15.20
N ARG A 71 -8.12 26.50 16.43
CA ARG A 71 -8.98 27.15 17.42
C ARG A 71 -9.14 28.60 16.99
N HIS A 72 -10.31 28.97 16.50
CA HIS A 72 -10.72 30.37 16.54
C HIS A 72 -11.03 30.69 18.01
N GLU A 73 -10.05 31.25 18.72
CA GLU A 73 -10.32 32.06 19.91
C GLU A 73 -10.49 33.51 19.45
N ASP A 74 -11.73 33.96 19.59
CA ASP A 74 -12.27 35.30 19.83
C ASP A 74 -11.70 36.52 19.09
N ALA A 75 -12.59 37.16 18.34
CA ALA A 75 -12.54 38.59 18.09
C ALA A 75 -13.79 39.26 18.68
N SER A 76 -13.58 39.81 19.89
CA SER A 76 -14.26 40.96 20.54
C SER A 76 -15.76 40.92 20.79
#